data_AF-A0A9E2PNI7-F1
#
_entry.id   AF-A0A9E2PNI7-F1
#
_cell.length_a   1.000
_cell.length_b   1.000
_cell.length_c   1.000
_cell.angle_alpha   90.00
_cell.angle_beta   90.00
_cell.angle_gamma   90.00
#
_symmetry.space_group_name_H-M   'P 1'
#
loop_
_entity.id
_entity.type
_entity.pdbx_description
1 polymer ?
#
loop_
_entity_poly.entity_id
_entity_poly.type
_entity_poly.pdbx_seq_one_letter_code
_entity_poly.pdbx_strand_id
1 'polypeptide(L)'
;MKRNLSRCRRLIVVLLGVTVMVGSAGNTGPDIRVFPEKERMEMLKAYWTRMSKEQPIQTASLKDWGNRQAFLRKQAMAGFGLDPLLPRVPLNLTYGPSIERDDCTISWVYFQTFPGIYATGFLYMPKKAEFPAPAVFHSHGHWASGAANDALVESRCIGLAHRGYVSLVVQPVARLYCRMK
;
A
#
# COMPACT_ATOMS: atom_id res chain seq x y z
N MET A 1 19.75 85.63 15.47
CA MET A 1 21.22 85.77 15.39
C MET A 1 21.77 84.50 14.74
N LYS A 2 22.41 84.63 13.57
CA LYS A 2 22.85 83.54 12.66
C LYS A 2 23.96 82.66 13.26
N ARG A 3 23.94 81.34 12.97
CA ARG A 3 25.04 80.35 12.80
C ARG A 3 24.54 78.96 13.22
N ASN A 4 24.72 77.82 12.54
CA ASN A 4 25.43 77.45 11.31
C ASN A 4 24.78 76.14 10.79
N LEU A 5 24.26 76.17 9.56
CA LEU A 5 23.43 75.13 8.92
C LEU A 5 24.24 74.05 8.15
N SER A 6 25.46 73.73 8.59
CA SER A 6 26.39 72.89 7.81
C SER A 6 26.67 71.49 8.39
N ARG A 7 26.09 71.11 9.54
CA ARG A 7 26.31 69.77 10.14
C ARG A 7 25.26 68.70 9.81
N CYS A 8 24.11 69.06 9.24
CA CYS A 8 23.04 68.09 8.95
C CYS A 8 23.09 67.41 7.57
N ARG A 9 24.10 67.70 6.73
CA ARG A 9 24.14 67.20 5.34
C ARG A 9 25.03 65.96 5.11
N ARG A 10 25.73 65.46 6.13
CA ARG A 10 26.57 64.24 6.01
C ARG A 10 25.99 62.99 6.66
N LEU A 11 24.88 63.07 7.39
CA LEU A 11 24.27 61.90 8.02
C LEU A 11 23.23 61.15 7.16
N ILE A 12 22.80 61.72 6.02
CA ILE A 12 21.73 61.13 5.20
C ILE A 12 22.27 60.20 4.09
N VAL A 13 23.59 60.16 3.84
CA VAL A 13 24.16 59.40 2.70
C VAL A 13 24.70 58.00 3.09
N VAL A 14 24.74 57.64 4.38
CA VAL A 14 25.23 56.30 4.80
C VAL A 14 24.09 55.33 5.20
N LEU A 15 22.82 55.77 5.18
CA LEU A 15 21.66 54.97 5.58
C LEU A 15 20.92 54.28 4.41
N LEU A 16 21.61 54.00 3.30
CA LEU A 16 21.05 53.38 2.09
C LEU A 16 21.82 52.13 1.62
N GLY A 17 22.58 51.50 2.52
CA GLY A 17 23.49 50.40 2.18
C GLY A 17 23.28 49.09 2.93
N VAL A 18 22.15 48.90 3.64
CA VAL A 18 21.85 47.62 4.31
C VAL A 18 20.37 47.32 4.15
N THR A 19 19.96 46.98 2.93
CA THR A 19 18.75 46.18 2.73
C THR A 19 19.15 44.74 3.06
N VAL A 20 19.00 44.35 4.33
CA VAL A 20 18.95 42.92 4.68
C VAL A 20 17.75 42.36 3.94
N MET A 21 18.01 41.54 2.92
CA MET A 21 17.01 40.61 2.42
C MET A 21 16.67 39.68 3.58
N VAL A 22 15.58 40.00 4.28
CA VAL A 22 14.87 39.00 5.08
C VAL A 22 14.22 38.07 4.05
N GLY A 23 14.98 37.05 3.64
CA GLY A 23 14.44 35.91 2.94
C GLY A 23 13.30 35.35 3.79
N SER A 24 12.12 35.23 3.19
CA SER A 24 10.99 34.52 3.78
C SER A 24 11.49 33.20 4.34
N ALA A 25 11.38 33.01 5.65
CA ALA A 25 11.59 31.72 6.29
C ALA A 25 10.53 30.78 5.72
N GLY A 26 10.92 30.06 4.66
CA GLY A 26 10.11 29.04 4.04
C GLY A 26 9.84 27.94 5.07
N ASN A 27 8.59 27.87 5.49
CA ASN A 27 7.85 26.69 5.90
C ASN A 27 8.72 25.51 6.41
N THR A 28 8.89 25.39 7.72
CA THR A 28 9.47 24.19 8.37
C THR A 28 8.46 23.05 8.37
N GLY A 29 8.20 22.48 7.19
CA GLY A 29 7.74 21.10 7.10
C GLY A 29 8.85 20.14 7.56
N PRO A 30 8.59 18.82 7.69
CA PRO A 30 9.67 17.85 7.90
C PRO A 30 10.76 18.07 6.85
N ASP A 31 12.03 17.86 7.21
CA ASP A 31 13.20 17.94 6.32
C ASP A 31 13.07 16.88 5.22
N ILE A 32 12.20 17.14 4.24
CA ILE A 32 12.06 16.36 3.04
C ILE A 32 13.28 16.72 2.20
N ARG A 33 14.33 15.91 2.34
CA ARG A 33 15.51 15.99 1.47
C ARG A 33 15.09 15.70 0.04
N VAL A 34 14.81 16.77 -0.71
CA VAL A 34 14.64 16.70 -2.15
C VAL A 34 16.03 16.85 -2.76
N PHE A 35 16.64 15.74 -3.16
CA PHE A 35 17.90 15.78 -3.90
C PHE A 35 17.74 16.62 -5.17
N PRO A 36 18.76 17.35 -5.63
CA PRO A 36 18.76 18.02 -6.93
C PRO A 36 18.37 17.06 -8.06
N GLU A 37 17.74 17.57 -9.12
CA GLU A 37 17.22 16.74 -10.22
C GLU A 37 18.28 15.81 -10.81
N LYS A 38 19.48 16.33 -11.07
CA LYS A 38 20.60 15.54 -11.58
C LYS A 38 20.92 14.34 -10.69
N GLU A 39 21.03 14.56 -9.38
CA GLU A 39 21.33 13.52 -8.40
C GLU A 39 20.19 12.49 -8.32
N ARG A 40 18.92 12.93 -8.28
CA ARG A 40 17.77 12.01 -8.33
C ARG A 40 17.80 11.13 -9.57
N MET A 41 18.08 11.71 -10.73
CA MET A 41 18.11 10.98 -12.00
C MET A 41 19.28 10.00 -12.06
N GLU A 42 20.44 10.36 -11.53
CA GLU A 42 21.59 9.46 -11.40
C GLU A 42 21.27 8.28 -10.46
N MET A 43 20.64 8.55 -9.31
CA MET A 43 20.19 7.50 -8.38
C MET A 43 19.16 6.56 -9.02
N LEU A 44 18.16 7.10 -9.73
CA LEU A 44 17.14 6.30 -10.41
C LEU A 44 17.74 5.44 -11.52
N LYS A 45 18.67 5.99 -12.31
CA LYS A 45 19.39 5.24 -13.35
C LYS A 45 20.25 4.13 -12.74
N ALA A 46 20.99 4.42 -11.68
CA ALA A 46 21.81 3.42 -10.99
C ALA A 46 20.94 2.30 -10.40
N TYR A 47 19.81 2.65 -9.79
CA TYR A 47 18.84 1.70 -9.28
C TYR A 47 18.27 0.83 -10.41
N TRP A 48 17.79 1.45 -11.49
CA TRP A 48 17.23 0.75 -12.65
C TRP A 48 18.26 -0.21 -13.26
N THR A 49 19.47 0.26 -13.56
CA THR A 49 20.54 -0.58 -14.11
C THR A 49 20.83 -1.80 -13.22
N ARG A 50 20.85 -1.60 -11.89
CA ARG A 50 21.06 -2.70 -10.94
C ARG A 50 19.90 -3.69 -10.95
N MET A 51 18.65 -3.21 -10.98
CA MET A 51 17.44 -4.04 -10.94
C MET A 51 17.14 -4.74 -12.27
N SER A 52 17.52 -4.13 -13.39
CA SER A 52 17.32 -4.66 -14.75
C SER A 52 18.44 -5.59 -15.21
N LYS A 53 19.49 -5.79 -14.39
CA LYS A 53 20.54 -6.75 -14.70
C LYS A 53 19.91 -8.14 -14.82
N GLU A 54 20.08 -8.76 -15.99
CA GLU A 54 19.56 -10.09 -16.25
C GLU A 54 20.04 -11.08 -15.18
N GLN A 55 19.10 -11.82 -14.60
CA GLN A 55 19.38 -12.89 -13.66
C GLN A 55 18.85 -14.20 -14.23
N PRO A 56 19.63 -14.86 -15.12
CA PRO A 56 19.19 -16.09 -15.75
C PRO A 56 18.92 -17.16 -14.69
N ILE A 57 17.87 -17.94 -14.88
CA ILE A 57 17.56 -19.10 -14.03
C ILE A 57 18.58 -20.19 -14.37
N GLN A 58 19.59 -20.34 -13.52
CA GLN A 58 20.65 -21.35 -13.70
C GLN A 58 20.30 -22.64 -12.95
N THR A 59 19.32 -23.40 -13.45
CA THR A 59 18.95 -24.71 -12.90
C THR A 59 19.00 -25.75 -14.02
N ALA A 60 19.89 -26.74 -13.91
CA ALA A 60 20.14 -27.74 -14.96
C ALA A 60 19.33 -29.04 -14.78
N SER A 61 18.64 -29.20 -13.66
CA SER A 61 17.87 -30.40 -13.33
C SER A 61 16.67 -30.09 -12.42
N LEU A 62 15.74 -31.05 -12.30
CA LEU A 62 14.62 -30.97 -11.36
C LEU A 62 15.10 -30.83 -9.90
N LYS A 63 16.20 -31.51 -9.55
CA LYS A 63 16.80 -31.42 -8.21
C LYS A 63 17.34 -30.01 -7.93
N ASP A 64 18.05 -29.42 -8.90
CA ASP A 64 18.58 -28.06 -8.77
C ASP A 64 17.45 -27.02 -8.67
N TRP A 65 16.37 -27.23 -9.43
CA TRP A 65 15.16 -26.42 -9.34
C TRP A 65 14.53 -26.50 -7.94
N GLY A 66 14.39 -27.70 -7.38
CA GLY A 66 13.88 -27.90 -6.02
C GLY A 66 14.71 -27.16 -4.97
N ASN A 67 16.04 -27.23 -5.07
CA ASN A 67 16.96 -26.50 -4.19
C ASN A 67 16.79 -24.98 -4.32
N ARG A 68 16.73 -24.47 -5.57
CA ARG A 68 16.53 -23.05 -5.85
C ARG A 68 15.18 -22.55 -5.35
N GLN A 69 14.12 -23.34 -5.51
CA GLN A 69 12.77 -23.03 -5.04
C GLN A 69 12.74 -22.92 -3.51
N ALA A 70 13.39 -23.84 -2.79
CA ALA A 70 13.51 -23.79 -1.34
C ALA A 70 14.27 -22.53 -0.87
N PHE A 71 15.40 -22.22 -1.53
CA PHE A 71 16.16 -21.00 -1.26
C PHE A 71 15.32 -19.74 -1.48
N LEU A 72 14.63 -19.62 -2.63
CA LEU A 72 13.81 -18.45 -2.95
C LEU A 72 12.66 -18.26 -1.98
N ARG A 73 12.00 -19.35 -1.56
CA ARG A 73 10.96 -19.28 -0.52
C ARG A 73 11.52 -18.74 0.79
N LYS A 74 12.68 -19.24 1.23
CA LYS A 74 13.32 -18.72 2.46
C LYS A 74 13.62 -17.23 2.34
N GLN A 75 14.20 -16.79 1.23
CA GLN A 75 14.51 -15.37 1.01
C GLN A 75 13.25 -14.50 0.95
N ALA A 76 12.19 -14.97 0.30
CA ALA A 76 10.92 -14.25 0.26
C ALA A 76 10.30 -14.13 1.66
N MET A 77 10.28 -15.21 2.44
CA MET A 77 9.78 -15.19 3.82
C MET A 77 10.58 -14.22 4.69
N ALA A 78 11.91 -14.24 4.61
CA ALA A 78 12.76 -13.29 5.31
C ALA A 78 12.49 -11.84 4.86
N GLY A 79 12.37 -11.60 3.55
CA GLY A 79 12.07 -10.28 2.99
C GLY A 79 10.68 -9.74 3.38
N PHE A 80 9.72 -10.62 3.62
CA PHE A 80 8.40 -10.26 4.15
C PHE A 80 8.35 -10.16 5.68
N GLY A 81 9.45 -10.44 6.39
CA GLY A 81 9.46 -10.50 7.85
C GLY A 81 8.63 -11.65 8.43
N LEU A 82 8.46 -12.74 7.66
CA LEU A 82 7.70 -13.94 8.01
C LEU A 82 8.59 -15.13 8.39
N ASP A 83 9.87 -14.89 8.68
CA ASP A 83 10.83 -15.87 9.19
C ASP A 83 11.42 -15.39 10.54
N PRO A 84 11.00 -15.95 11.69
CA PRO A 84 10.01 -17.02 11.83
C PRO A 84 8.58 -16.54 11.58
N LEU A 85 7.69 -17.48 11.25
CA LEU A 85 6.26 -17.19 11.13
C LEU A 85 5.69 -16.72 12.48
N LEU A 86 4.85 -15.69 12.46
CA LEU A 86 4.06 -15.31 13.62
C LEU A 86 3.16 -16.47 14.08
N PRO A 87 2.82 -16.55 15.38
CA PRO A 87 1.92 -17.59 15.89
C PRO A 87 0.61 -17.61 15.11
N ARG A 88 0.23 -18.80 14.64
CA ARG A 88 -1.08 -18.98 14.00
C ARG A 88 -2.17 -18.85 15.06
N VAL A 89 -3.23 -18.14 14.70
CA VAL A 89 -4.45 -18.06 15.50
C VAL A 89 -5.49 -19.02 14.91
N PRO A 90 -6.32 -19.67 15.74
CA PRO A 90 -7.48 -20.41 15.24
C PRO A 90 -8.39 -19.49 14.41
N LEU A 91 -9.00 -20.03 13.35
CA LEU A 91 -9.95 -19.26 12.54
C LEU A 91 -11.17 -18.90 13.40
N ASN A 92 -11.29 -17.62 13.73
CA ASN A 92 -12.48 -17.04 14.35
C ASN A 92 -13.20 -16.19 13.32
N LEU A 93 -14.05 -16.82 12.52
CA LEU A 93 -14.80 -16.18 11.44
C LEU A 93 -16.16 -15.70 11.95
N THR A 94 -16.42 -14.40 11.79
CA THR A 94 -17.73 -13.81 12.08
C THR A 94 -18.37 -13.30 10.80
N TYR A 95 -19.65 -13.62 10.65
CA TYR A 95 -20.52 -13.11 9.60
C TYR A 95 -21.26 -11.88 10.12
N GLY A 96 -21.33 -10.82 9.32
CA GLY A 96 -22.26 -9.72 9.56
C GLY A 96 -23.41 -9.76 8.55
N PRO A 97 -23.98 -8.59 8.20
CA PRO A 97 -25.11 -8.52 7.29
C PRO A 97 -24.83 -9.20 5.95
N SER A 98 -25.85 -9.89 5.45
CA SER A 98 -25.83 -10.51 4.12
C SER A 98 -26.78 -9.80 3.16
N ILE A 99 -26.47 -9.93 1.88
CA ILE A 99 -27.26 -9.45 0.77
C ILE A 99 -27.63 -10.67 -0.07
N GLU A 100 -28.93 -10.84 -0.30
CA GLU A 100 -29.45 -11.88 -1.16
C GLU A 100 -29.39 -11.47 -2.64
N ARG A 101 -28.94 -12.40 -3.48
CA ARG A 101 -29.00 -12.34 -4.95
C ARG A 101 -29.61 -13.63 -5.47
N ASP A 102 -29.98 -13.66 -6.75
CA ASP A 102 -30.69 -14.80 -7.32
C ASP A 102 -29.87 -16.11 -7.24
N ASP A 103 -28.56 -16.03 -7.53
CA ASP A 103 -27.69 -17.21 -7.61
C ASP A 103 -26.62 -17.27 -6.49
N CYS A 104 -26.52 -16.26 -5.64
CA CYS A 104 -25.59 -16.25 -4.51
C CYS A 104 -26.08 -15.44 -3.31
N THR A 105 -25.45 -15.64 -2.15
CA THR A 105 -25.56 -14.77 -0.99
C THR A 105 -24.22 -14.10 -0.76
N ILE A 106 -24.24 -12.79 -0.53
CA ILE A 106 -23.03 -11.98 -0.30
C ILE A 106 -23.03 -11.59 1.17
N SER A 107 -22.13 -12.14 1.97
CA SER A 107 -22.01 -11.84 3.39
C SER A 107 -20.78 -11.00 3.67
N TRP A 108 -20.92 -9.91 4.42
CA TRP A 108 -19.75 -9.29 5.02
C TRP A 108 -19.16 -10.22 6.08
N VAL A 109 -17.84 -10.32 6.13
CA VAL A 109 -17.12 -11.17 7.07
C VAL A 109 -15.91 -10.46 7.66
N TYR A 110 -15.53 -10.89 8.86
CA TYR A 110 -14.23 -10.58 9.44
C TYR A 110 -13.68 -11.77 10.22
N PHE A 111 -12.35 -11.86 10.26
CA PHE A 111 -11.66 -12.93 10.95
C PHE A 111 -10.26 -12.50 11.36
N GLN A 112 -9.74 -13.12 12.41
CA GLN A 112 -8.41 -12.83 12.93
C GLN A 112 -7.34 -13.52 12.06
N THR A 113 -6.35 -12.76 11.59
CA THR A 113 -5.23 -13.29 10.78
C THR A 113 -3.95 -13.48 11.57
N PHE A 114 -3.69 -12.58 12.52
CA PHE A 114 -2.57 -12.64 13.48
C PHE A 114 -3.08 -12.18 14.86
N PRO A 115 -2.36 -12.43 15.96
CA PRO A 115 -2.74 -11.94 17.28
C PRO A 115 -3.03 -10.42 17.24
N GLY A 116 -4.26 -10.04 17.60
CA GLY A 116 -4.77 -8.65 17.54
C GLY A 116 -5.07 -8.07 16.15
N ILE A 117 -4.80 -8.79 15.04
CA ILE A 117 -4.98 -8.28 13.67
C ILE A 117 -6.14 -9.00 12.98
N TYR A 118 -7.08 -8.21 12.45
CA TYR A 118 -8.28 -8.70 11.78
C TYR A 118 -8.29 -8.31 10.30
N ALA A 119 -8.64 -9.28 9.46
CA ALA A 119 -9.03 -9.04 8.08
C ALA A 119 -10.55 -8.91 7.99
N THR A 120 -11.01 -8.08 7.06
CA THR A 120 -12.43 -7.93 6.72
C THR A 120 -12.61 -8.15 5.22
N GLY A 121 -13.80 -8.57 4.81
CA GLY A 121 -14.06 -8.89 3.42
C GLY A 121 -15.52 -9.21 3.13
N PHE A 122 -15.76 -9.66 1.91
CA PHE A 122 -17.06 -10.15 1.46
C PHE A 122 -16.91 -11.59 0.97
N LEU A 123 -17.81 -12.44 1.45
CA LEU A 123 -17.92 -13.84 1.07
C LEU A 123 -19.16 -14.02 0.18
N TYR A 124 -18.93 -14.48 -1.04
CA TYR A 124 -19.94 -14.80 -2.02
C TYR A 124 -20.14 -16.31 -2.01
N MET A 125 -21.29 -16.74 -1.52
CA MET A 125 -21.67 -18.14 -1.40
C MET A 125 -22.65 -18.52 -2.51
N PRO A 126 -22.32 -19.47 -3.40
CA PRO A 126 -23.25 -19.92 -4.42
C PRO A 126 -24.44 -20.65 -3.81
N LYS A 127 -25.65 -20.41 -4.32
CA LYS A 127 -26.88 -21.05 -3.81
C LYS A 127 -27.11 -22.46 -4.36
N LYS A 128 -26.62 -22.73 -5.56
CA LYS A 128 -26.90 -23.96 -6.34
C LYS A 128 -25.66 -24.84 -6.51
N ALA A 129 -24.74 -24.84 -5.55
CA ALA A 129 -23.53 -25.65 -5.57
C ALA A 129 -23.64 -26.84 -4.63
N GLU A 130 -23.05 -27.97 -5.01
CA GLU A 130 -22.76 -29.07 -4.08
C GLU A 130 -21.50 -28.72 -3.28
N PHE A 131 -21.57 -28.89 -1.96
CA PHE A 131 -20.46 -28.59 -1.08
C PHE A 131 -19.70 -29.87 -0.68
N PRO A 132 -18.36 -29.82 -0.54
CA PRO A 132 -17.50 -28.64 -0.67
C PRO A 132 -17.34 -28.18 -2.13
N ALA A 133 -17.48 -26.87 -2.34
CA ALA A 133 -17.34 -26.22 -3.64
C ALA A 133 -15.93 -25.63 -3.81
N PRO A 134 -15.42 -25.50 -5.04
CA PRO A 134 -14.15 -24.83 -5.29
C PRO A 134 -14.21 -23.37 -4.82
N ALA A 135 -13.13 -22.89 -4.21
CA ALA A 135 -13.05 -21.55 -3.63
C ALA A 135 -11.94 -20.71 -4.26
N VAL A 136 -12.21 -19.43 -4.48
CA VAL A 136 -11.25 -18.45 -5.01
C VAL A 136 -11.07 -17.31 -4.01
N PHE A 137 -9.83 -17.13 -3.58
CA PHE A 137 -9.41 -15.99 -2.78
C PHE A 137 -8.99 -14.84 -3.69
N HIS A 138 -9.52 -13.64 -3.45
CA HIS A 138 -9.27 -12.47 -4.25
C HIS A 138 -8.57 -11.38 -3.44
N SER A 139 -7.44 -10.92 -3.97
CA SER A 139 -6.99 -9.56 -3.76
C SER A 139 -7.65 -8.62 -4.78
N HIS A 140 -7.64 -7.33 -4.49
CA HIS A 140 -8.03 -6.30 -5.44
C HIS A 140 -6.96 -5.20 -5.51
N GLY A 141 -6.93 -4.49 -6.63
CA GLY A 141 -6.01 -3.37 -6.85
C GLY A 141 -6.34 -2.14 -5.99
N HIS A 142 -5.59 -1.06 -6.20
CA HIS A 142 -5.75 0.21 -5.50
C HIS A 142 -6.94 1.05 -6.01
N TRP A 143 -8.08 0.42 -6.22
CA TRP A 143 -9.31 1.10 -6.63
C TRP A 143 -9.82 2.04 -5.54
N ALA A 144 -10.36 3.20 -5.94
CA ALA A 144 -10.82 4.24 -5.01
C ALA A 144 -11.81 3.71 -3.97
N SER A 145 -12.68 2.76 -4.36
CA SER A 145 -13.74 2.18 -3.52
C SER A 145 -13.38 0.85 -2.85
N GLY A 146 -12.17 0.31 -3.04
CA GLY A 146 -11.74 -0.97 -2.46
C GLY A 146 -12.61 -2.17 -2.86
N ALA A 147 -12.67 -3.21 -2.01
CA ALA A 147 -13.46 -4.42 -2.27
C ALA A 147 -14.97 -4.20 -2.30
N ALA A 148 -15.43 -3.06 -1.76
CA ALA A 148 -16.83 -2.82 -1.44
C ALA A 148 -17.63 -2.17 -2.57
N ASN A 149 -16.99 -1.61 -3.62
CA ASN A 149 -17.74 -0.82 -4.60
C ASN A 149 -17.01 -0.59 -5.92
N ASP A 150 -16.48 -1.64 -6.53
CA ASP A 150 -16.13 -1.59 -7.94
C ASP A 150 -16.91 -2.68 -8.68
N ALA A 151 -17.68 -2.28 -9.69
CA ALA A 151 -18.50 -3.18 -10.51
C ALA A 151 -17.66 -4.33 -11.09
N LEU A 152 -16.36 -4.14 -11.33
CA LEU A 152 -15.48 -5.20 -11.83
C LEU A 152 -15.15 -6.24 -10.75
N VAL A 153 -14.98 -5.82 -9.49
CA VAL A 153 -14.67 -6.75 -8.39
C VAL A 153 -15.92 -7.56 -8.03
N GLU A 154 -17.07 -6.90 -7.91
CA GLU A 154 -18.33 -7.57 -7.59
C GLU A 154 -18.77 -8.50 -8.74
N SER A 155 -18.77 -8.03 -9.99
CA SER A 155 -19.20 -8.84 -11.14
C SER A 155 -18.34 -10.09 -11.34
N ARG A 156 -17.03 -10.03 -11.06
CA ARG A 156 -16.16 -11.21 -11.08
C ARG A 156 -16.56 -12.24 -10.01
N CYS A 157 -16.77 -11.79 -8.78
CA CYS A 157 -17.12 -12.67 -7.66
C CYS A 157 -18.52 -13.28 -7.84
N ILE A 158 -19.49 -12.48 -8.30
CA ILE A 158 -20.83 -12.96 -8.65
C ILE A 158 -20.72 -13.95 -9.83
N GLY A 159 -20.01 -13.61 -10.91
CA GLY A 159 -19.85 -14.50 -12.06
C GLY A 159 -19.23 -15.86 -11.71
N LEU A 160 -18.34 -15.90 -10.72
CA LEU A 160 -17.80 -17.14 -10.15
C LEU A 160 -18.84 -17.89 -9.30
N ALA A 161 -19.59 -17.18 -8.45
CA ALA A 161 -20.67 -17.79 -7.66
C ALA A 161 -21.78 -18.39 -8.54
N HIS A 162 -22.15 -17.73 -9.65
CA HIS A 162 -23.07 -18.30 -10.65
C HIS A 162 -22.55 -19.62 -11.25
N ARG A 163 -21.23 -19.85 -11.25
CA ARG A 163 -20.58 -21.09 -11.73
C ARG A 163 -20.32 -22.09 -10.60
N GLY A 164 -20.86 -21.85 -9.40
CA GLY A 164 -20.71 -22.73 -8.26
C GLY A 164 -19.42 -22.56 -7.46
N TYR A 165 -18.66 -21.48 -7.68
CA TYR A 165 -17.45 -21.20 -6.89
C TYR A 165 -17.76 -20.34 -5.67
N VAL A 166 -17.16 -20.67 -4.52
CA VAL A 166 -17.11 -19.75 -3.38
C VAL A 166 -16.08 -18.66 -3.68
N SER A 167 -16.43 -17.39 -3.48
CA SER A 167 -15.48 -16.29 -3.66
C SER A 167 -15.32 -15.50 -2.38
N LEU A 168 -14.08 -15.37 -1.88
CA LEU A 168 -13.75 -14.48 -0.77
C LEU A 168 -12.90 -13.33 -1.31
N VAL A 169 -13.32 -12.09 -1.05
CA VAL A 169 -12.52 -10.89 -1.33
C VAL A 169 -12.19 -10.19 -0.02
N VAL A 170 -10.90 -9.96 0.23
CA VAL A 170 -10.41 -9.32 1.47
C VAL A 170 -9.94 -7.90 1.19
N GLN A 171 -10.23 -6.98 2.10
CA GLN A 171 -9.77 -5.61 2.05
C GLN A 171 -8.26 -5.53 2.39
N PRO A 172 -7.47 -4.69 1.68
CA PRO A 172 -6.09 -4.44 2.03
C PRO A 172 -5.99 -3.68 3.36
N VAL A 173 -4.83 -3.82 3.99
CA VAL A 173 -4.46 -3.07 5.19
C VAL A 173 -4.68 -1.56 4.95
N ALA A 174 -5.16 -0.86 5.98
CA ALA A 174 -5.53 0.57 5.97
C ALA A 174 -6.85 0.95 5.24
N ARG A 175 -7.65 -0.02 4.76
CA ARG A 175 -9.05 0.21 4.36
C ARG A 175 -10.02 -0.48 5.31
N LEU A 176 -10.24 0.14 6.46
CA LEU A 176 -11.27 -0.28 7.41
C LEU A 176 -12.56 0.47 7.12
N TYR A 177 -13.49 -0.17 6.39
CA TYR A 177 -14.88 0.29 6.32
C TYR A 177 -15.69 -0.12 7.57
N CYS A 178 -15.06 -0.75 8.56
CA CYS A 178 -15.74 -1.27 9.73
C CYS A 178 -15.39 -0.45 10.98
N ARG A 179 -16.37 0.26 11.53
CA ARG A 179 -16.42 0.47 12.99
C ARG A 179 -16.87 -0.85 13.58
N MET A 180 -15.94 -1.59 14.19
CA MET A 180 -16.27 -2.68 15.09
C MET A 180 -17.11 -2.05 16.22
N LYS A 181 -18.40 -2.38 16.26
CA LYS A 181 -19.26 -2.05 17.41
C LYS A 181 -19.09 -3.13 18.46
#